data_AF-A0A5S5DV89-F1
#
_entry.id   AF-A0A5S5DV89-F1
#
_cell.length_a   1.000
_cell.length_b   1.000
_cell.length_c   1.000
_cell.angle_alpha   90.00
_cell.angle_beta   90.00
_cell.angle_gamma   90.00
#
_symmetry.space_group_name_H-M   'P 1'
#
loop_
_entity.id
_entity.type
_entity.pdbx_description
1 polymer ?
#
loop_
_entity_poly.entity_id
_entity_poly.type
_entity_poly.pdbx_seq_one_letter_code
_entity_poly.pdbx_strand_id
1 'polypeptide(L)'
;MSHHNENIAAAHDHHDHGGMDKKGIWKVFFILLALTALEFLIALGFVHHWGVIEKGMVLNTIYIVLTLVKAYYIVAYFMHLKFEKSGFILCCAIGFIFIVYFIILLLIEGDFLLYHLHSHPLFPSK
;
A
#
# COMPACT_ATOMS: atom_id res chain seq x y z
N MET A 1 55.92 -26.03 13.84
CA MET A 1 55.18 -25.54 12.67
C MET A 1 53.73 -26.00 12.80
N SER A 2 52.84 -25.18 13.36
CA SER A 2 51.39 -25.49 13.45
C SER A 2 50.49 -24.25 13.47
N HIS A 3 51.02 -23.06 13.19
CA HIS A 3 50.30 -21.78 13.25
C HIS A 3 49.62 -21.38 11.93
N HIS A 4 49.02 -22.34 11.21
CA HIS A 4 48.39 -22.02 9.91
C HIS A 4 47.03 -22.71 9.68
N ASN A 5 46.40 -23.26 10.73
CA ASN A 5 45.09 -23.91 10.59
C ASN A 5 43.97 -23.24 11.40
N GLU A 6 44.28 -22.28 12.29
CA GLU A 6 43.24 -21.61 13.10
C GLU A 6 42.60 -20.40 12.39
N ASN A 7 43.24 -19.86 11.35
CA ASN A 7 42.71 -18.71 10.61
C ASN A 7 41.63 -19.08 9.57
N ILE A 8 41.46 -20.37 9.25
CA ILE A 8 40.48 -20.82 8.24
C ILE A 8 39.09 -21.02 8.89
N ALA A 9 39.02 -21.25 10.20
CA ALA A 9 37.75 -21.38 10.92
C ALA A 9 37.06 -20.04 11.27
N ALA A 10 37.78 -18.91 11.15
CA ALA A 10 37.28 -17.58 11.48
C ALA A 10 36.74 -16.79 10.26
N ALA A 11 36.75 -17.37 9.06
CA ALA A 11 36.46 -16.67 7.81
C ALA A 11 35.20 -17.16 7.09
N HIS A 12 34.18 -17.59 7.84
CA HIS A 12 32.86 -17.89 7.29
C HIS A 12 31.76 -17.20 8.08
N ASP A 13 31.99 -15.93 8.38
CA ASP A 13 30.95 -14.98 8.77
C ASP A 13 30.17 -14.61 7.48
N HIS A 14 29.38 -15.56 6.99
CA HIS A 14 28.36 -15.31 5.96
C HIS A 14 27.22 -14.52 6.59
N HIS A 15 27.51 -13.28 6.96
CA HIS A 15 26.52 -12.23 7.14
C HIS A 15 26.04 -11.75 5.75
N ASP A 16 25.55 -12.69 4.93
CA ASP A 16 24.68 -12.41 3.78
C ASP A 16 23.28 -12.06 4.31
N HIS A 17 23.18 -10.97 5.07
CA HIS A 17 21.92 -10.45 5.58
C HIS A 17 21.36 -9.40 4.61
N GLY A 18 21.03 -9.86 3.39
CA GLY A 18 20.25 -9.09 2.42
C GLY A 18 18.74 -9.08 2.71
N GLY A 19 18.29 -9.70 3.81
CA GLY A 19 16.87 -9.82 4.18
C GLY A 19 16.58 -9.21 5.54
N MET A 20 15.43 -8.57 5.67
CA MET A 20 14.90 -8.04 6.92
C MET A 20 14.87 -9.09 8.03
N ASP A 21 15.44 -8.78 9.20
CA ASP A 21 15.39 -9.64 10.37
C ASP A 21 13.93 -9.92 10.79
N LYS A 22 13.66 -11.12 11.31
CA LYS A 22 12.31 -11.57 11.74
C LYS A 22 11.67 -10.60 12.74
N LYS A 23 12.49 -9.91 13.54
CA LYS A 23 12.07 -8.86 14.47
C LYS A 23 11.56 -7.60 13.76
N GLY A 24 12.14 -7.25 12.61
CA GLY A 24 11.71 -6.11 11.79
C GLY A 24 10.31 -6.32 11.21
N ILE A 25 10.04 -7.52 10.71
CA ILE A 25 8.72 -7.91 10.17
C ILE A 25 7.65 -7.84 11.26
N TRP A 26 7.92 -8.38 12.44
CA TRP A 26 7.00 -8.33 13.58
C TRP A 26 6.71 -6.91 14.06
N LYS A 27 7.73 -6.03 14.07
CA LYS A 27 7.55 -4.62 14.42
C LYS A 27 6.64 -3.90 13.43
N VAL A 28 6.86 -4.11 12.13
CA VAL A 28 6.05 -3.48 11.07
C VAL A 28 4.63 -4.03 11.09
N PHE A 29 4.46 -5.34 11.25
CA PHE A 29 3.15 -5.98 11.40
C PHE A 29 2.31 -5.31 12.49
N PHE A 30 2.87 -5.09 13.68
CA PHE A 30 2.13 -4.41 14.75
C PHE A 30 1.82 -2.95 14.45
N ILE A 31 2.71 -2.23 13.76
CA ILE A 31 2.43 -0.85 13.32
C ILE A 31 1.24 -0.83 12.35
N LEU A 32 1.18 -1.75 11.37
CA LEU A 32 0.07 -1.83 10.42
C LEU A 32 -1.23 -2.29 11.10
N LEU A 33 -1.14 -3.22 12.05
CA LEU A 33 -2.29 -3.68 12.83
C LEU A 33 -2.86 -2.52 13.66
N ALA A 34 -2.01 -1.74 14.32
CA ALA A 34 -2.42 -0.56 15.07
C ALA A 34 -3.04 0.52 14.16
N LEU A 35 -2.43 0.81 13.00
CA LEU A 35 -3.00 1.73 12.01
C LEU A 35 -4.39 1.26 11.55
N THR A 36 -4.54 -0.02 11.25
CA THR A 36 -5.83 -0.59 10.81
C THR A 36 -6.87 -0.55 11.92
N ALA A 37 -6.51 -0.90 13.15
CA ALA A 37 -7.41 -0.80 14.29
C ALA A 37 -7.85 0.65 14.53
N LEU A 38 -6.94 1.61 14.38
CA LEU A 38 -7.25 3.04 14.47
C LEU A 38 -8.20 3.49 13.35
N GLU A 39 -7.97 3.07 12.10
CA GLU A 39 -8.88 3.34 10.97
C GLU A 39 -10.29 2.83 11.26
N PHE A 40 -10.42 1.58 11.73
CA PHE A 40 -11.72 1.02 12.11
C PHE A 40 -12.35 1.71 13.31
N LEU A 41 -11.56 2.11 14.31
CA LEU A 41 -12.07 2.85 15.47
C LEU A 41 -12.61 4.23 15.07
N ILE A 42 -11.95 4.93 14.14
CA ILE A 42 -12.43 6.20 13.62
C ILE A 42 -13.71 5.98 12.79
N ALA A 43 -13.73 4.98 11.91
CA ALA A 43 -14.86 4.70 11.04
C ALA A 43 -16.11 4.18 11.79
N LEU A 44 -15.94 3.30 12.79
CA LEU A 44 -17.04 2.66 13.52
C LEU A 44 -17.36 3.35 14.85
N GLY A 45 -16.36 3.89 15.54
CA GLY A 45 -16.54 4.60 16.81
C GLY A 45 -16.93 6.05 16.63
N PHE A 46 -16.07 6.84 15.99
CA PHE A 46 -16.26 8.29 15.89
C PHE A 46 -17.40 8.69 14.96
N VAL A 47 -17.53 8.04 13.80
CA VAL A 47 -18.57 8.37 12.81
C VAL A 47 -19.93 7.77 13.17
N HIS A 48 -19.97 6.50 13.61
CA HIS A 48 -21.24 5.80 13.82
C HIS A 48 -21.75 5.86 15.26
N HIS A 49 -20.86 5.79 16.26
CA HIS A 49 -21.26 5.61 17.66
C HIS A 49 -21.30 6.91 18.47
N TRP A 50 -20.42 7.87 18.17
CA TRP A 50 -20.31 9.13 18.92
C TRP A 50 -21.06 10.29 18.26
N GLY A 51 -21.24 10.31 16.93
CA GLY A 51 -22.03 11.33 16.23
C GLY A 51 -21.55 12.78 16.41
N VAL A 52 -20.38 12.98 17.03
CA VAL A 52 -19.83 14.31 17.42
C VAL A 52 -19.26 15.06 16.21
N ILE A 53 -18.95 14.35 15.13
CA ILE A 53 -18.37 14.94 13.92
C ILE A 53 -19.33 14.62 12.77
N GLU A 54 -19.98 15.64 12.21
CA GLU A 54 -20.64 15.51 10.91
C GLU A 54 -19.68 14.83 9.93
N LYS A 55 -20.19 14.04 8.98
CA LYS A 55 -19.38 13.43 7.90
C LYS A 55 -18.76 14.54 7.03
N GLY A 56 -17.75 15.19 7.56
CA GLY A 56 -17.11 16.37 7.02
C GLY A 56 -15.91 15.95 6.19
N MET A 57 -15.59 16.80 5.22
CA MET A 57 -14.44 16.64 4.33
C MET A 57 -13.16 16.30 5.10
N VAL A 58 -12.97 16.89 6.29
CA VAL A 58 -11.79 16.70 7.16
C VAL A 58 -11.61 15.24 7.60
N LEU A 59 -12.67 14.55 8.03
CA LEU A 59 -12.57 13.15 8.45
C LEU A 59 -12.26 12.24 7.27
N ASN A 60 -12.89 12.51 6.12
CA ASN A 60 -12.66 11.74 4.92
C ASN A 60 -11.21 11.91 4.44
N THR A 61 -10.67 13.13 4.49
CA THR A 61 -9.26 13.40 4.19
C THR A 61 -8.33 12.68 5.15
N ILE A 62 -8.57 12.73 6.46
CA ILE A 62 -7.76 12.01 7.46
C ILE A 62 -7.78 10.50 7.23
N TYR A 63 -8.94 9.94 6.95
CA TYR A 63 -9.07 8.52 6.65
C TYR A 63 -8.27 8.13 5.41
N ILE A 64 -8.42 8.88 4.31
CA ILE A 64 -7.65 8.66 3.07
C ILE A 64 -6.14 8.73 3.34
N VAL A 65 -5.68 9.71 4.12
CA VAL A 65 -4.25 9.86 4.45
C VAL A 65 -3.75 8.68 5.29
N LEU A 66 -4.50 8.23 6.31
CA LEU A 66 -4.13 7.04 7.10
C LEU A 66 -4.01 5.80 6.23
N THR A 67 -4.96 5.61 5.30
CA THR A 67 -4.96 4.48 4.35
C THR A 67 -3.75 4.55 3.40
N LEU A 68 -3.39 5.74 2.91
CA LEU A 68 -2.20 5.92 2.07
C LEU A 68 -0.90 5.62 2.84
N VAL A 69 -0.79 6.08 4.09
CA VAL A 69 0.37 5.79 4.94
C VAL A 69 0.51 4.28 5.14
N LYS A 70 -0.59 3.60 5.48
CA LYS A 70 -0.60 2.14 5.62
C LYS A 70 -0.19 1.44 4.33
N ALA A 71 -0.74 1.86 3.18
CA ALA A 71 -0.37 1.30 1.87
C ALA A 71 1.13 1.45 1.59
N TYR A 72 1.72 2.61 1.91
CA TYR A 72 3.16 2.82 1.82
C TYR A 72 3.94 1.84 2.70
N TYR A 73 3.54 1.62 3.95
CA TYR A 73 4.19 0.65 4.82
C TYR A 73 4.08 -0.79 4.30
N ILE A 74 2.95 -1.17 3.68
CA ILE A 74 2.79 -2.49 3.04
C ILE A 74 3.81 -2.63 1.90
N VAL A 75 3.82 -1.67 0.99
CA VAL A 75 4.66 -1.73 -0.22
C VAL A 75 6.15 -1.64 0.13
N ALA A 76 6.53 -0.79 1.08
CA ALA A 76 7.93 -0.63 1.46
C ALA A 76 8.49 -1.85 2.21
N TYR A 77 7.71 -2.47 3.10
CA TYR A 77 8.20 -3.49 4.03
C TYR A 77 7.73 -4.91 3.73
N PHE A 78 6.45 -5.12 3.35
CA PHE A 78 5.92 -6.45 3.03
C PHE A 78 6.19 -6.87 1.59
N MET A 79 6.22 -5.92 0.65
CA MET A 79 6.71 -6.20 -0.71
C MET A 79 8.23 -6.09 -0.83
N HIS A 80 8.94 -5.93 0.29
CA HIS A 80 10.41 -5.90 0.39
C HIS A 80 11.11 -4.83 -0.48
N LEU A 81 10.36 -3.91 -1.08
CA LEU A 81 10.88 -2.90 -2.01
C LEU A 81 11.93 -1.96 -1.41
N LYS A 82 11.92 -1.75 -0.09
CA LYS A 82 12.87 -0.84 0.57
C LYS A 82 14.32 -1.34 0.55
N PHE A 83 14.56 -2.65 0.45
CA PHE A 83 15.90 -3.25 0.53
C PHE A 83 16.32 -3.96 -0.77
N GLU A 84 15.48 -3.90 -1.81
CA GLU A 84 15.67 -4.65 -3.05
C GLU A 84 16.03 -3.77 -4.25
N LYS A 85 16.41 -4.42 -5.37
CA LYS A 85 16.93 -3.77 -6.58
C LYS A 85 15.97 -2.68 -7.07
N SER A 86 16.50 -1.47 -7.28
CA SER A 86 15.75 -0.29 -7.76
C SER A 86 14.92 -0.53 -9.03
N GLY A 87 15.27 -1.52 -9.87
CA GLY A 87 14.50 -1.90 -11.05
C GLY A 87 13.13 -2.53 -10.72
N PHE A 88 13.02 -3.28 -9.63
CA PHE A 88 11.74 -3.86 -9.21
C PHE A 88 10.79 -2.80 -8.66
N ILE A 89 11.33 -1.82 -7.92
CA ILE A 89 10.57 -0.63 -7.46
C ILE A 89 10.01 0.15 -8.66
N LEU A 90 10.83 0.37 -9.70
CA LEU A 90 10.41 1.08 -10.91
C LEU A 90 9.32 0.31 -11.67
N CYS A 91 9.44 -1.02 -11.79
CA CYS A 91 8.44 -1.88 -12.42
C CYS A 91 7.09 -1.85 -11.67
N CYS A 92 7.12 -1.92 -10.34
CA CYS A 92 5.90 -1.78 -9.55
C CYS A 92 5.30 -0.36 -9.67
N ALA A 93 6.14 0.68 -9.59
CA ALA A 93 5.68 2.06 -9.70
C ALA A 93 5.02 2.37 -11.06
N ILE A 94 5.65 1.94 -12.17
CA ILE A 94 5.07 2.12 -13.51
C ILE A 94 3.74 1.35 -13.64
N GLY A 95 3.65 0.15 -13.06
CA GLY A 95 2.41 -0.63 -13.01
C GLY A 95 1.30 0.07 -12.24
N PHE A 96 1.60 0.64 -11.06
CA PHE A 96 0.63 1.42 -10.28
C PHE A 96 0.15 2.66 -11.03
N ILE A 97 1.06 3.40 -11.68
CA ILE A 97 0.71 4.58 -12.48
C ILE A 97 -0.19 4.18 -13.65
N PHE A 98 0.13 3.08 -14.32
CA PHE A 98 -0.68 2.56 -15.42
C PHE A 98 -2.10 2.19 -14.97
N ILE A 99 -2.25 1.53 -13.81
CA ILE A 99 -3.57 1.18 -13.26
C ILE A 99 -4.39 2.44 -12.97
N VAL A 100 -3.80 3.44 -12.31
CA VAL A 100 -4.49 4.71 -12.02
C VAL A 100 -4.92 5.41 -13.30
N TYR A 101 -4.02 5.48 -14.28
CA TYR A 101 -4.31 6.05 -15.59
C TYR A 101 -5.45 5.30 -16.30
N PHE A 102 -5.43 3.97 -16.25
CA PHE A 102 -6.45 3.12 -16.86
C PHE A 102 -7.83 3.31 -16.21
N ILE A 103 -7.90 3.42 -14.88
CA ILE A 103 -9.14 3.72 -14.17
C ILE A 103 -9.72 5.07 -14.62
N ILE A 104 -8.88 6.10 -14.74
CA ILE A 104 -9.31 7.42 -15.21
C ILE A 104 -9.84 7.32 -16.65
N LEU A 105 -9.13 6.60 -17.53
CA LEU A 105 -9.56 6.39 -18.92
C LEU A 105 -10.93 5.70 -18.99
N LEU A 106 -11.12 4.62 -18.22
CA LEU A 106 -12.40 3.92 -18.15
C LEU A 106 -13.53 4.78 -17.59
N LEU A 107 -13.25 5.68 -16.64
CA LEU A 107 -14.26 6.60 -16.11
C LEU A 107 -14.67 7.64 -17.17
N ILE A 108 -13.72 8.17 -17.94
CA ILE A 108 -14.00 9.13 -19.01
C ILE A 108 -14.81 8.48 -20.13
N GLU A 109 -14.37 7.31 -20.62
CA GLU A 109 -15.07 6.60 -21.70
C GLU A 109 -16.43 6.08 -21.23
N GLY A 110 -16.52 5.59 -19.99
CA GLY A 110 -17.78 5.15 -19.39
C GLY A 110 -18.80 6.29 -19.29
N ASP A 111 -18.36 7.48 -18.89
CA ASP A 111 -19.20 8.68 -18.83
C ASP A 111 -19.65 9.13 -20.23
N PHE A 112 -18.72 9.16 -21.19
CA PHE A 112 -19.03 9.49 -22.60
C PHE A 112 -20.08 8.53 -23.20
N LEU A 113 -19.92 7.22 -22.97
CA LEU A 113 -20.87 6.20 -23.42
C LEU A 113 -22.23 6.34 -22.73
N LEU A 114 -22.25 6.66 -21.43
CA LEU A 114 -23.50 6.87 -20.70
C LEU A 114 -24.33 8.00 -21.32
N TYR A 115 -23.72 9.15 -21.64
CA TYR A 115 -24.44 10.27 -22.24
C TYR A 115 -24.92 10.00 -23.68
N HIS A 116 -24.12 9.31 -24.50
CA HIS A 116 -24.42 9.13 -25.93
C HIS A 116 -25.25 7.87 -26.25
N LEU A 117 -25.13 6.81 -25.46
CA LEU A 117 -25.88 5.57 -25.69
C LEU A 117 -27.28 5.62 -25.08
N HIS A 118 -27.45 6.30 -23.94
CA HIS A 118 -28.75 6.51 -23.29
C HIS A 118 -29.65 7.45 -24.10
N SER A 119 -29.08 8.46 -24.76
CA SER A 119 -29.84 9.40 -25.60
C SER A 119 -30.14 8.85 -27.00
N HIS A 120 -29.70 7.64 -27.33
CA HIS A 120 -29.90 7.05 -28.65
C HIS A 120 -31.33 6.49 -28.79
N PRO A 121 -32.04 6.73 -29.92
CA PRO A 121 -33.43 6.29 -30.12
C PRO A 121 -33.66 4.77 -30.10
N LEU A 122 -32.59 3.97 -29.98
CA LEU A 122 -32.60 2.51 -29.92
C LEU A 122 -32.71 1.97 -28.49
N PHE A 123 -32.42 2.80 -27.46
CA PHE A 123 -32.53 2.45 -26.04
C PHE A 123 -33.25 3.57 -25.26
N PRO A 124 -34.59 3.69 -25.39
CA PRO A 124 -35.34 4.73 -24.71
C PRO A 124 -35.32 4.55 -23.18
N SER A 125 -34.90 5.61 -22.47
CA SER A 125 -35.11 5.76 -21.02
C SER A 125 -36.60 5.77 -20.71
N LYS A 126 -37.03 5.07 -19.66
CA LYS A 126 -38.24 5.48 -18.93
C LYS A 126 -37.94 6.69 -18.06
#